data_AF-A0A099HZ07-F1
#
_entry.id   AF-A0A099HZ07-F1
#
_cell.length_a   1.000
_cell.length_b   1.000
_cell.length_c   1.000
_cell.angle_alpha   90.00
_cell.angle_beta   90.00
_cell.angle_gamma   90.00
#
_symmetry.space_group_name_H-M   'P 1'
#
loop_
_entity.id
_entity.type
_entity.pdbx_description
1 polymer ?
#
loop_
_entity_poly.entity_id
_entity_poly.type
_entity_poly.pdbx_seq_one_letter_code
_entity_poly.pdbx_strand_id
1 'polypeptide(L)' 'MKEKRRDSKGRILHTGESQRTDGEYLYKYVDAFGNTKYVYAWRLTPTDPTPKGKREKPSLRE' A
#
# COMPACT_ATOMS: atom_id res chain seq x y z
N MET A 1 -3.60 24.07 -0.50
CA MET A 1 -4.02 22.72 -0.05
C MET A 1 -2.86 21.77 -0.30
N LYS A 2 -2.45 20.95 0.68
CA LYS A 2 -1.42 19.93 0.43
C LYS A 2 -2.04 18.82 -0.41
N GLU A 3 -1.48 18.56 -1.58
CA GLU A 3 -1.96 17.50 -2.46
C GLU A 3 -1.88 16.16 -1.73
N LYS A 4 -3.03 15.49 -1.59
CA LYS A 4 -3.08 14.16 -0.98
C LYS A 4 -2.70 13.13 -2.03
N ARG A 5 -1.80 12.21 -1.68
CA ARG A 5 -1.45 11.09 -2.56
C ARG A 5 -2.68 10.23 -2.80
N ARG A 6 -2.87 9.81 -4.05
CA ARG A 6 -3.94 8.90 -4.45
C ARG A 6 -3.39 7.69 -5.18
N ASP A 7 -4.13 6.59 -5.14
CA ASP A 7 -3.88 5.44 -6.01
C ASP A 7 -4.55 5.60 -7.38
N SER A 8 -4.34 4.63 -8.26
CA SER A 8 -4.92 4.57 -9.60
C SER A 8 -6.45 4.46 -9.62
N LYS A 9 -7.07 4.15 -8.47
CA LYS A 9 -8.53 4.11 -8.28
C LYS A 9 -9.08 5.41 -7.66
N GLY A 10 -8.23 6.42 -7.45
CA GLY A 10 -8.61 7.71 -6.88
C GLY A 10 -8.76 7.74 -5.35
N ARG A 11 -8.43 6.64 -4.65
CA ARG A 11 -8.50 6.55 -3.19
C ARG A 11 -7.35 7.32 -2.56
N ILE A 12 -7.61 7.94 -1.41
CA ILE A 12 -6.58 8.68 -0.66
C ILE A 12 -5.68 7.70 0.08
N LEU A 13 -4.37 7.79 -0.18
CA LEU A 13 -3.34 7.03 0.52
C LEU A 13 -2.90 7.76 1.78
N HIS A 14 -2.71 7.02 2.86
CA HIS A 14 -2.23 7.53 4.14
C HIS A 14 -0.72 7.80 4.10
N THR A 15 -0.20 8.47 5.13
CA THR A 15 1.24 8.69 5.26
C THR A 15 1.98 7.35 5.28
N GLY A 16 3.07 7.26 4.51
CA GLY A 16 3.84 6.02 4.36
C GLY A 16 3.30 5.11 3.25
N GLU A 17 2.04 5.25 2.84
CA GLU A 17 1.46 4.45 1.77
C GLU A 17 1.79 5.04 0.38
N SER A 18 2.04 4.16 -0.58
CA SER A 18 2.14 4.46 -2.01
C SER A 18 1.65 3.27 -2.84
N GLN A 19 1.27 3.54 -4.08
CA GLN A 19 1.03 2.50 -5.08
C GLN A 19 2.19 2.53 -6.07
N ARG A 20 2.76 1.36 -6.37
CA ARG A 20 3.81 1.16 -7.35
C ARG A 20 3.22 1.12 -8.77
N THR A 21 4.08 1.25 -9.77
CA THR A 21 3.70 1.24 -11.19
C THR A 21 3.10 -0.10 -11.65
N ASP A 22 3.43 -1.20 -10.98
CA ASP A 22 2.87 -2.53 -11.19
C ASP A 22 1.53 -2.77 -10.45
N GLY A 23 1.06 -1.78 -9.70
CA GLY A 23 -0.19 -1.83 -8.94
C GLY A 23 -0.06 -2.39 -7.52
N GLU A 24 1.12 -2.84 -7.09
CA GLU A 24 1.36 -3.27 -5.71
C GLU A 24 1.38 -2.06 -4.76
N TYR A 25 0.77 -2.20 -3.59
CA TYR A 25 0.84 -1.20 -2.53
C TYR A 25 2.08 -1.40 -1.67
N LEU A 26 2.67 -0.28 -1.27
CA LEU A 26 3.82 -0.22 -0.38
C LEU A 26 3.48 0.67 0.82
N TYR A 27 3.85 0.21 2.01
CA TYR A 27 3.90 1.02 3.22
C TYR A 27 5.34 1.14 3.69
N LYS A 28 5.86 2.37 3.67
CA LYS A 28 7.16 2.74 4.24
C LYS A 28 6.96 3.33 5.63
N TYR A 29 7.66 2.78 6.61
CA TYR A 29 7.73 3.33 7.96
C TYR A 29 9.14 3.26 8.52
N VAL A 30 9.39 4.03 9.59
CA VAL A 30 10.60 3.92 10.40
C VAL A 30 10.21 3.16 11.65
N ASP A 31 10.91 2.06 11.94
CA ASP A 31 10.67 1.27 13.14
C ASP A 31 11.19 1.97 14.40
N ALA A 32 10.93 1.39 15.57
CA ALA A 32 11.34 1.94 16.86
C ALA A 32 12.87 2.09 17.02
N PHE A 33 13.66 1.41 16.18
CA PHE A 33 15.12 1.46 16.17
C PHE A 33 15.67 2.45 15.13
N GLY A 34 14.80 3.21 14.45
CA GLY A 34 15.19 4.15 13.42
C GLY A 34 15.43 3.50 12.04
N ASN A 35 15.17 2.21 11.87
CA ASN A 35 15.37 1.54 10.58
C ASN A 35 14.16 1.75 9.67
N THR A 36 14.43 2.04 8.41
CA THR A 36 13.38 2.08 7.40
C THR A 36 12.92 0.66 7.05
N LYS A 37 11.62 0.42 7.16
CA LYS A 37 10.95 -0.83 6.80
C LYS A 37 9.94 -0.60 5.69
N TYR A 38 9.69 -1.67 4.94
CA TYR A 38 8.76 -1.70 3.83
C TYR A 38 7.84 -2.91 3.95
N VAL A 39 6.54 -2.68 3.82
CA VAL A 39 5.51 -3.73 3.71
C VAL A 39 4.90 -3.64 2.34
N TYR A 40 4.69 -4.78 1.70
CA TYR A 40 4.17 -4.90 0.34
C TYR A 40 2.89 -5.72 0.33
N ALA A 41 1.87 -5.25 -0.38
CA ALA A 41 0.61 -5.96 -0.54
C ALA A 41 -0.03 -5.67 -1.89
N TRP A 42 -0.63 -6.69 -2.51
CA TRP A 42 -1.40 -6.51 -3.75
C TRP A 42 -2.74 -5.81 -3.53
N ARG A 43 -3.19 -5.73 -2.27
CA ARG A 43 -4.47 -5.19 -1.85
C ARG A 43 -4.25 -4.06 -0.85
N LEU A 44 -4.99 -2.97 -0.98
CA LEU A 44 -4.95 -1.89 0.00
C LEU A 44 -5.82 -2.24 1.21
N THR A 45 -6.99 -2.81 0.97
CA THR A 45 -7.98 -3.20 1.99
C THR A 45 -8.34 -4.69 1.87
N PRO A 46 -8.85 -5.34 2.94
CA PRO A 46 -9.23 -6.75 2.90
C PRO A 46 -10.34 -7.05 1.88
N THR A 47 -11.17 -6.05 1.56
CA THR A 47 -12.27 -6.14 0.59
C THR A 47 -11.81 -6.02 -0.86
N ASP A 48 -10.57 -5.62 -1.14
CA ASP A 48 -10.06 -5.54 -2.50
C ASP A 48 -9.88 -6.96 -3.10
N PRO A 49 -10.16 -7.16 -4.40
CA PRO A 49 -9.82 -8.40 -5.07
C PRO A 49 -8.30 -8.50 -5.28
N THR A 50 -7.74 -9.69 -5.09
CA THR A 50 -6.34 -9.97 -5.46
C THR A 50 -6.19 -9.96 -6.99
N PRO A 51 -5.19 -9.27 -7.56
CA PRO A 51 -4.95 -9.26 -9.00
C PRO A 51 -4.75 -10.67 -9.58
N LYS A 52 -5.25 -10.91 -10.79
CA LYS A 52 -5.18 -12.21 -11.45
C LYS A 52 -3.73 -12.69 -11.56
N GLY A 53 -3.47 -13.93 -11.14
CA GLY A 53 -2.13 -14.54 -11.18
C GLY A 53 -1.21 -14.14 -10.02
N LYS A 54 -1.67 -13.31 -9.07
CA LYS A 54 -0.93 -13.01 -7.84
C LYS A 54 -1.39 -13.90 -6.70
N ARG A 55 -0.47 -14.20 -5.78
CA ARG A 55 -0.80 -14.97 -4.57
C ARG A 55 -1.62 -14.12 -3.62
N GLU A 56 -2.64 -14.72 -3.03
CA GLU A 56 -3.38 -14.09 -1.96
C GLU A 56 -2.48 -13.92 -0.73
N LYS A 57 -2.48 -12.70 -0.20
CA LYS A 57 -1.73 -12.26 0.98
C LYS A 57 -2.56 -11.26 1.77
N PRO A 58 -2.22 -11.01 3.03
CA PRO A 58 -2.75 -9.90 3.79
C PRO A 58 -2.80 -8.60 3.01
N SER A 59 -3.85 -7.82 3.24
CA SER A 59 -3.93 -6.47 2.67
C SER A 59 -2.98 -5.52 3.41
N LEU A 60 -2.69 -4.35 2.84
CA LEU A 60 -1.82 -3.37 3.49
C LEU A 60 -2.43 -2.83 4.80
N ARG A 61 -3.76 -2.84 4.91
CA ARG A 61 -4.53 -2.34 6.06
C ARG A 61 -5.32 -3.47 6.75
N GLU A 62 -4.70 -4.64 6.84
CA GLU A 62 -5.24 -5.76 7.63
C GLU A 62 -5.17 -5.48 9.13
#